data_AF-A0A3C0A1K3-F1
#
_entry.id   AF-A0A3C0A1K3-F1
#
_cell.length_a   1.000
_cell.length_b   1.000
_cell.length_c   1.000
_cell.angle_alpha   90.00
_cell.angle_beta   90.00
_cell.angle_gamma   90.00
#
_symmetry.space_group_name_H-M   'P 1'
#
loop_
_entity.id
_entity.type
_entity.pdbx_description
1 polymer ?
#
loop_
_entity_poly.entity_id
_entity_poly.type
_entity_poly.pdbx_seq_one_letter_code
_entity_poly.pdbx_strand_id
1 'polypeptide(L)'
;MNWQKTGIFSIKNGAPHGAISHVAGNKALFAKRRLFFTGYCVLFALCFLTSVLYSQNQTEFGAQGDFTVFGIGGNWNDADVEMKGFSIFGSSLGITQNIESAPGNIFVGGGVQLSSGMYVTGGSTFATGAYFTGISSFSAGPSSIYINGGKAGQVITKLATGAMQWSDVATLVSGDNLGSHIATATLNMSGFDLTNISTLTYRENVFISSAAAEQGGGVYISSNTYIMGFSSATKYYGDGSGLTGVTGATDNTKVLKAGDTMTGRLTAPDYTATYGITAASAAFTQVSLADNVLVSSEAAAALGAGVRISSNVY
;
A
#
# COMPACT_ATOMS: atom_id res chain seq x y z
N MET A 1 -27.02 -39.70 -43.70
CA MET A 1 -26.45 -40.88 -44.37
C MET A 1 -26.72 -42.09 -43.46
N ASN A 2 -27.99 -42.51 -43.32
CA ASN A 2 -28.64 -43.62 -44.03
C ASN A 2 -27.72 -44.78 -44.42
N TRP A 3 -27.85 -45.92 -43.71
CA TRP A 3 -28.02 -47.31 -44.19
C TRP A 3 -27.80 -48.28 -43.01
N GLN A 4 -28.87 -48.69 -42.32
CA GLN A 4 -29.62 -49.96 -42.46
C GLN A 4 -28.98 -51.19 -41.78
N LYS A 5 -29.54 -51.51 -40.60
CA LYS A 5 -29.65 -52.87 -40.05
C LYS A 5 -30.50 -53.73 -40.99
N THR A 6 -30.06 -54.96 -41.31
CA THR A 6 -30.88 -56.19 -41.35
C THR A 6 -30.04 -57.37 -41.84
N GLY A 7 -30.18 -58.52 -41.18
CA GLY A 7 -29.55 -59.78 -41.61
C GLY A 7 -29.86 -60.96 -40.68
N ILE A 8 -31.14 -61.16 -40.35
CA ILE A 8 -31.64 -62.37 -39.68
C ILE A 8 -31.61 -63.51 -40.70
N PHE A 9 -30.75 -64.51 -40.48
CA PHE A 9 -30.71 -65.72 -41.30
C PHE A 9 -31.69 -66.75 -40.73
N SER A 10 -32.85 -66.85 -41.37
CA SER A 10 -33.88 -67.88 -41.14
C SER A 10 -33.61 -69.05 -42.09
N ILE A 11 -33.29 -70.23 -41.54
CA ILE A 11 -33.20 -71.47 -42.33
C ILE A 11 -34.57 -72.15 -42.26
N LYS A 12 -35.25 -72.17 -43.40
CA LYS A 12 -36.51 -72.87 -43.64
C LYS A 12 -36.30 -74.39 -43.66
N ASN A 13 -37.19 -75.07 -42.97
CA ASN A 13 -37.49 -76.50 -43.10
C ASN A 13 -38.19 -76.83 -44.43
N GLY A 14 -37.87 -78.00 -44.99
CA GLY A 14 -38.55 -78.67 -46.12
C GLY A 14 -37.52 -79.39 -47.00
N ALA A 15 -37.59 -80.68 -47.31
CA ALA A 15 -38.69 -81.65 -47.36
C ALA A 15 -38.12 -83.10 -47.31
N PRO A 16 -38.96 -84.14 -47.21
CA PRO A 16 -38.61 -85.47 -46.70
C PRO A 16 -38.29 -86.49 -47.81
N HIS A 17 -37.26 -87.32 -47.64
CA HIS A 17 -37.01 -88.45 -48.54
C HIS A 17 -36.64 -89.71 -47.75
N GLY A 18 -37.41 -90.78 -48.01
CA GLY A 18 -36.89 -92.15 -48.04
C GLY A 18 -36.89 -92.91 -46.72
N ALA A 19 -38.02 -93.54 -46.41
CA ALA A 19 -38.06 -94.70 -45.54
C ALA A 19 -37.23 -95.84 -46.19
N ILE A 20 -36.07 -96.14 -45.62
CA ILE A 20 -35.31 -97.37 -45.91
C ILE A 20 -35.48 -98.30 -44.71
N SER A 21 -36.26 -99.33 -44.98
CA SER A 21 -36.51 -100.51 -44.19
C SER A 21 -35.25 -101.40 -44.10
N HIS A 22 -35.13 -102.10 -42.97
CA HIS A 22 -34.18 -103.18 -42.65
C HIS A 22 -32.73 -102.77 -42.38
N VAL A 23 -32.31 -102.94 -41.12
CA VAL A 23 -31.40 -104.02 -40.68
C VAL A 23 -31.40 -103.98 -39.15
N ALA A 24 -32.16 -104.89 -38.54
CA ALA A 24 -32.07 -105.20 -37.14
C ALA A 24 -30.77 -105.98 -36.91
N GLY A 25 -29.67 -105.26 -36.67
CA GLY A 25 -28.38 -105.89 -36.45
C GLY A 25 -27.25 -104.87 -36.37
N ASN A 26 -27.28 -103.98 -35.37
CA ASN A 26 -26.09 -103.32 -34.80
C ASN A 26 -26.41 -102.31 -33.67
N LYS A 27 -27.36 -102.64 -32.77
CA LYS A 27 -27.62 -101.79 -31.58
C LYS A 27 -26.38 -101.64 -30.68
N ALA A 28 -25.48 -102.62 -30.68
CA ALA A 28 -24.23 -102.57 -29.92
C ALA A 28 -23.18 -101.61 -30.54
N LEU A 29 -23.17 -101.44 -31.86
CA LEU A 29 -22.17 -100.58 -32.54
C LEU A 29 -22.53 -99.09 -32.44
N PHE A 30 -23.82 -98.76 -32.45
CA PHE A 30 -24.30 -97.38 -32.27
C PHE A 30 -24.14 -96.87 -30.82
N ALA A 31 -24.30 -97.74 -29.82
CA ALA A 31 -24.04 -97.40 -28.43
C ALA A 31 -22.54 -97.10 -28.17
N LYS A 32 -21.63 -97.89 -28.76
CA LYS A 32 -20.17 -97.65 -28.66
C LYS A 32 -19.74 -96.35 -29.36
N ARG A 33 -20.31 -96.02 -30.52
CA ARG A 33 -19.99 -94.76 -31.23
C ARG A 33 -20.54 -93.51 -30.53
N ARG A 34 -21.71 -93.59 -29.88
CA ARG A 34 -22.23 -92.49 -29.04
C ARG A 34 -21.39 -92.27 -27.79
N LEU A 35 -20.90 -93.32 -27.14
CA LEU A 35 -20.01 -93.18 -25.99
C LEU A 35 -18.69 -92.49 -26.35
N PHE A 36 -18.11 -92.82 -27.52
CA PHE A 36 -16.90 -92.17 -28.01
C PHE A 36 -17.12 -90.71 -28.40
N PHE A 37 -18.22 -90.37 -29.06
CA PHE A 37 -18.48 -88.98 -29.48
C PHE A 37 -18.87 -88.08 -28.31
N THR A 38 -19.69 -88.54 -27.37
CA THR A 38 -20.03 -87.79 -26.15
C THR A 38 -18.81 -87.67 -25.22
N GLY A 39 -17.98 -88.71 -25.12
CA GLY A 39 -16.70 -88.64 -24.41
C GLY A 39 -15.75 -87.61 -25.01
N TYR A 40 -15.63 -87.54 -26.34
CA TYR A 40 -14.80 -86.55 -27.03
C TYR A 40 -15.36 -85.13 -26.87
N CYS A 41 -16.68 -84.94 -26.93
CA CYS A 41 -17.30 -83.62 -26.70
C CYS A 41 -17.15 -83.13 -25.26
N VAL A 42 -17.24 -84.03 -24.26
CA VAL A 42 -17.02 -83.66 -22.84
C VAL A 42 -15.53 -83.41 -22.57
N LEU A 43 -14.62 -84.17 -23.18
CA LEU A 43 -13.18 -83.93 -23.07
C LEU A 43 -12.78 -82.62 -23.75
N PHE A 44 -13.34 -82.32 -24.92
CA PHE A 44 -13.13 -81.05 -25.63
C PHE A 44 -13.73 -79.88 -24.82
N ALA A 45 -14.95 -80.02 -24.28
CA ALA A 45 -15.54 -79.02 -23.39
C ALA A 45 -14.71 -78.83 -22.10
N LEU A 46 -14.16 -79.88 -21.51
CA LEU A 46 -13.26 -79.76 -20.35
C LEU A 46 -11.96 -79.02 -20.70
N CYS A 47 -11.41 -79.23 -21.90
CA CYS A 47 -10.24 -78.49 -22.38
C CYS A 47 -10.50 -76.99 -22.58
N PHE A 48 -11.76 -76.58 -22.85
CA PHE A 48 -12.15 -75.17 -22.90
C PHE A 48 -12.56 -74.59 -21.55
N LEU A 49 -12.94 -75.42 -20.56
CA LEU A 49 -13.21 -74.94 -19.19
C LEU A 49 -11.93 -74.68 -18.39
N THR A 50 -10.81 -75.36 -18.68
CA THR A 50 -9.52 -75.09 -18.00
C THR A 50 -8.80 -73.84 -18.49
N SER A 51 -9.19 -73.28 -19.64
CA SER A 51 -8.59 -72.06 -20.19
C SER A 51 -9.23 -70.76 -19.69
N VAL A 52 -10.32 -70.82 -18.92
CA VAL A 52 -11.03 -69.64 -18.37
C VAL A 52 -10.71 -69.41 -16.88
N LEU A 53 -9.84 -70.23 -16.27
CA LEU A 53 -9.37 -70.07 -14.90
C LEU A 53 -7.89 -69.63 -14.84
N TYR A 54 -7.47 -68.69 -15.70
CA TYR A 54 -6.28 -67.90 -15.38
C TYR A 54 -6.66 -66.77 -14.43
N SER A 55 -6.87 -67.17 -13.18
CA SER A 55 -6.61 -66.33 -12.01
C SER A 55 -5.14 -65.91 -12.07
N GLN A 56 -4.89 -64.64 -12.42
CA GLN A 56 -3.65 -63.89 -12.26
C GLN A 56 -2.37 -64.73 -12.13
N ASN A 57 -1.79 -65.12 -13.27
CA ASN A 57 -0.39 -65.50 -13.26
C ASN A 57 0.43 -64.26 -12.87
N GLN A 58 1.32 -64.47 -11.92
CA GLN A 58 2.52 -63.68 -11.64
C GLN A 58 3.43 -63.63 -12.88
N THR A 59 2.91 -63.21 -14.03
CA THR A 59 3.67 -63.05 -15.26
C THR A 59 4.52 -61.80 -15.09
N GLU A 60 5.70 -62.00 -14.52
CA GLU A 60 6.74 -60.99 -14.42
C GLU A 60 7.36 -60.80 -15.80
N PHE A 61 7.30 -59.56 -16.31
CA PHE A 61 8.11 -59.16 -17.44
C PHE A 61 9.40 -58.54 -16.90
N GLY A 62 10.52 -59.23 -17.12
CA GLY A 62 11.85 -58.74 -16.76
C GLY A 62 12.58 -58.23 -17.98
N ALA A 63 13.04 -56.99 -17.94
CA ALA A 63 14.04 -56.46 -18.87
C ALA A 63 15.26 -56.02 -18.05
N GLN A 64 16.46 -56.36 -18.52
CA GLN A 64 17.71 -55.83 -17.98
C GLN A 64 18.17 -54.68 -18.90
N GLY A 65 18.32 -53.49 -18.34
CA GLY A 65 18.72 -52.28 -19.09
C GLY A 65 17.58 -51.26 -19.23
N ASP A 66 17.61 -50.52 -20.34
CA ASP A 66 16.68 -49.41 -20.57
C ASP A 66 15.33 -49.90 -21.10
N PHE A 67 14.24 -49.35 -20.54
CA PHE A 67 12.89 -49.54 -21.06
C PHE A 67 12.45 -48.26 -21.77
N THR A 68 12.33 -48.32 -23.09
CA THR A 68 11.80 -47.21 -23.90
C THR A 68 10.50 -47.64 -24.54
N VAL A 69 9.46 -46.85 -24.37
CA VAL A 69 8.18 -47.04 -25.05
C VAL A 69 7.98 -45.89 -26.03
N PHE A 70 7.76 -46.22 -27.30
CA PHE A 70 7.42 -45.26 -28.34
C PHE A 70 5.91 -45.24 -28.54
N GLY A 71 5.37 -44.04 -28.57
CA GLY A 71 3.96 -43.75 -28.80
C GLY A 71 3.73 -42.89 -30.02
N ILE A 72 2.58 -43.05 -30.69
CA ILE A 72 2.15 -42.14 -31.77
C ILE A 72 0.75 -41.64 -31.45
N GLY A 73 0.64 -40.38 -31.02
CA GLY A 73 -0.65 -39.72 -30.85
C GLY A 73 -1.41 -40.07 -29.57
N GLY A 74 -0.71 -40.54 -28.53
CA GLY A 74 -1.32 -40.87 -27.26
C GLY A 74 -2.15 -39.73 -26.68
N ASN A 75 -3.33 -40.06 -26.18
CA ASN A 75 -4.24 -39.13 -25.49
C ASN A 75 -4.77 -39.76 -24.20
N TRP A 76 -5.61 -39.06 -23.45
CA TRP A 76 -6.13 -39.59 -22.17
C TRP A 76 -6.85 -40.94 -22.31
N ASN A 77 -7.49 -41.20 -23.45
CA ASN A 77 -8.19 -42.46 -23.74
C ASN A 77 -7.28 -43.52 -24.38
N ASP A 78 -6.06 -43.15 -24.77
CA ASP A 78 -5.10 -44.00 -25.45
C ASP A 78 -3.69 -43.61 -25.00
N ALA A 79 -3.35 -43.94 -23.76
CA ALA A 79 -2.04 -43.62 -23.21
C ALA A 79 -1.00 -44.60 -23.73
N ASP A 80 0.13 -44.09 -24.22
CA ASP A 80 1.22 -44.93 -24.74
C ASP A 80 1.84 -45.82 -23.64
N VAL A 81 1.77 -45.39 -22.38
CA VAL A 81 2.15 -46.17 -21.20
C VAL A 81 1.17 -45.89 -20.06
N GLU A 82 0.64 -46.95 -19.45
CA GLU A 82 -0.14 -46.88 -18.23
C GLU A 82 0.48 -47.78 -17.17
N MET A 83 0.86 -47.20 -16.03
CA MET A 83 1.40 -47.93 -14.89
C MET A 83 0.32 -48.00 -13.81
N LYS A 84 -0.16 -49.21 -13.54
CA LYS A 84 -1.17 -49.48 -12.49
C LYS A 84 -0.53 -50.14 -11.29
N GLY A 85 -1.16 -49.99 -10.13
CA GLY A 85 -0.66 -50.59 -8.89
C GLY A 85 0.47 -49.80 -8.26
N PHE A 86 1.30 -50.46 -7.45
CA PHE A 86 2.45 -49.85 -6.81
C PHE A 86 3.70 -50.11 -7.65
N SER A 87 4.35 -49.05 -8.13
CA SER A 87 5.56 -49.15 -8.97
C SER A 87 6.76 -48.51 -8.28
N ILE A 88 7.93 -49.16 -8.35
CA ILE A 88 9.20 -48.62 -7.85
C ILE A 88 10.16 -48.43 -9.03
N PHE A 89 10.67 -47.22 -9.19
CA PHE A 89 11.80 -46.90 -10.06
C PHE A 89 13.05 -46.64 -9.22
N GLY A 90 14.04 -47.53 -9.33
CA GLY A 90 15.29 -47.48 -8.58
C GLY A 90 15.39 -48.56 -7.49
N SER A 91 16.37 -48.42 -6.59
CA SER A 91 16.61 -49.39 -5.52
C SER A 91 15.54 -49.31 -4.43
N SER A 92 15.09 -50.46 -3.95
CA SER A 92 14.19 -50.59 -2.79
C SER A 92 14.94 -50.68 -1.45
N LEU A 93 16.27 -50.64 -1.45
CA LEU A 93 17.07 -50.74 -0.23
C LEU A 93 17.21 -49.36 0.44
N GLY A 94 16.75 -49.25 1.70
CA GLY A 94 16.94 -48.03 2.52
C GLY A 94 15.87 -46.96 2.36
N ILE A 95 14.76 -47.25 1.69
CA ILE A 95 13.65 -46.30 1.50
C ILE A 95 12.73 -46.28 2.73
N THR A 96 12.56 -45.10 3.33
CA THR A 96 11.44 -44.84 4.25
C THR A 96 10.18 -44.66 3.40
N GLN A 97 9.23 -45.59 3.52
CA GLN A 97 7.95 -45.51 2.80
C GLN A 97 7.15 -44.31 3.33
N ASN A 98 7.32 -43.16 2.66
CA ASN A 98 6.49 -41.97 2.91
C ASN A 98 5.16 -42.03 2.15
N ILE A 99 4.98 -43.03 1.29
CA ILE A 99 3.74 -43.36 0.60
C ILE A 99 3.28 -44.73 1.06
N GLU A 100 1.99 -44.88 1.31
CA GLU A 100 1.40 -46.17 1.66
C GLU A 100 1.55 -47.17 0.50
N SER A 101 1.73 -48.45 0.81
CA SER A 101 1.77 -49.52 -0.18
C SER A 101 0.37 -49.85 -0.70
N ALA A 102 -0.30 -48.87 -1.32
CA ALA A 102 -1.62 -49.01 -1.95
C ALA A 102 -1.51 -48.97 -3.49
N PRO A 103 -2.46 -49.59 -4.23
CA PRO A 103 -2.50 -49.50 -5.68
C PRO A 103 -2.61 -48.04 -6.18
N GLY A 104 -1.88 -47.72 -7.26
CA GLY A 104 -1.89 -46.40 -7.90
C GLY A 104 -0.72 -45.50 -7.51
N ASN A 105 0.11 -45.94 -6.56
CA ASN A 105 1.27 -45.18 -6.10
C ASN A 105 2.52 -45.47 -6.93
N ILE A 106 3.30 -44.43 -7.21
CA ILE A 106 4.59 -44.53 -7.90
C ILE A 106 5.67 -44.00 -6.96
N PHE A 107 6.71 -44.80 -6.75
CA PHE A 107 7.92 -44.40 -6.03
C PHE A 107 9.08 -44.25 -7.02
N VAL A 108 9.83 -43.16 -6.93
CA VAL A 108 11.06 -42.94 -7.70
C VAL A 108 12.18 -42.60 -6.74
N GLY A 109 13.19 -43.46 -6.63
CA GLY A 109 14.34 -43.30 -5.71
C GLY A 109 15.43 -42.33 -6.19
N GLY A 110 15.11 -41.46 -7.16
CA GLY A 110 16.05 -40.56 -7.82
C GLY A 110 15.35 -39.30 -8.36
N GLY A 111 15.94 -38.68 -9.38
CA GLY A 111 15.35 -37.51 -10.05
C GLY A 111 14.24 -37.89 -11.02
N VAL A 112 13.23 -37.04 -11.12
CA VAL A 112 12.20 -37.10 -12.17
C VAL A 112 12.37 -35.89 -13.07
N GLN A 113 12.58 -36.11 -14.37
CA GLN A 113 12.66 -35.05 -15.38
C GLN A 113 11.45 -35.14 -16.30
N LEU A 114 10.78 -34.00 -16.52
CA LEU A 114 9.58 -33.88 -17.35
C LEU A 114 9.77 -32.70 -18.29
N SER A 115 9.38 -32.85 -19.56
CA SER A 115 9.59 -31.83 -20.60
C SER A 115 8.39 -30.90 -20.79
N SER A 116 7.17 -31.36 -20.49
CA SER A 116 5.92 -30.65 -20.77
C SER A 116 5.07 -30.32 -19.54
N GLY A 117 5.41 -30.86 -18.37
CA GLY A 117 4.81 -30.51 -17.08
C GLY A 117 4.48 -31.71 -16.20
N MET A 118 4.18 -31.41 -14.92
CA MET A 118 3.65 -32.37 -13.93
C MET A 118 2.31 -31.83 -13.45
N TYR A 119 1.28 -32.67 -13.44
CA TYR A 119 -0.03 -32.32 -12.88
C TYR A 119 -0.27 -33.09 -11.59
N VAL A 120 -0.50 -32.38 -10.49
CA VAL A 120 -0.77 -32.97 -9.17
C VAL A 120 -2.10 -32.41 -8.67
N THR A 121 -3.10 -33.27 -8.48
CA THR A 121 -4.44 -32.90 -8.01
C THR A 121 -4.53 -32.82 -6.48
N GLY A 122 -3.67 -33.57 -5.78
CA GLY A 122 -3.60 -33.61 -4.33
C GLY A 122 -2.50 -32.71 -3.74
N GLY A 123 -2.35 -32.77 -2.41
CA GLY A 123 -1.25 -32.11 -1.72
C GLY A 123 0.10 -32.72 -2.10
N SER A 124 1.13 -31.87 -2.22
CA SER A 124 2.53 -32.29 -2.35
C SER A 124 3.30 -31.87 -1.11
N THR A 125 4.12 -32.77 -0.56
CA THR A 125 4.98 -32.50 0.60
C THR A 125 6.44 -32.57 0.21
N PHE A 126 7.19 -31.50 0.48
CA PHE A 126 8.64 -31.45 0.27
C PHE A 126 9.33 -31.42 1.63
N ALA A 127 10.07 -32.48 1.97
CA ALA A 127 10.69 -32.61 3.30
C ALA A 127 11.81 -31.58 3.55
N THR A 128 12.60 -31.27 2.53
CA THR A 128 13.73 -30.32 2.63
C THR A 128 13.39 -28.95 2.03
N GLY A 129 12.55 -28.92 0.99
CA GLY A 129 12.09 -27.68 0.36
C GLY A 129 11.73 -27.87 -1.11
N ALA A 130 11.07 -26.87 -1.68
CA ALA A 130 10.78 -26.76 -3.10
C ALA A 130 11.57 -25.59 -3.69
N TYR A 131 12.27 -25.82 -4.80
CA TYR A 131 13.07 -24.81 -5.49
C TYR A 131 12.48 -24.53 -6.87
N PHE A 132 12.16 -23.27 -7.14
CA PHE A 132 11.66 -22.79 -8.43
C PHE A 132 12.66 -21.79 -9.00
N THR A 133 13.28 -22.10 -10.14
CA THR A 133 14.32 -21.26 -10.76
C THR A 133 13.77 -20.33 -11.85
N GLY A 134 12.52 -20.52 -12.26
CA GLY A 134 11.82 -19.73 -13.26
C GLY A 134 10.54 -19.10 -12.72
N ILE A 135 9.65 -18.71 -13.63
CA ILE A 135 8.38 -18.06 -13.30
C ILE A 135 7.35 -19.10 -12.87
N SER A 136 6.79 -18.93 -11.67
CA SER A 136 5.56 -19.61 -11.24
C SER A 136 4.36 -18.72 -11.55
N SER A 137 3.44 -19.20 -12.39
CA SER A 137 2.23 -18.47 -12.78
C SER A 137 1.02 -19.01 -12.03
N PHE A 138 0.22 -18.11 -11.46
CA PHE A 138 -0.98 -18.46 -10.68
C PHE A 138 -2.18 -17.72 -11.28
N SER A 139 -3.13 -18.46 -11.87
CA SER A 139 -4.20 -17.89 -12.70
C SER A 139 -5.57 -17.78 -12.03
N ALA A 140 -5.79 -18.43 -10.88
CA ALA A 140 -7.11 -18.49 -10.22
C ALA A 140 -7.30 -17.41 -9.12
N GLY A 141 -6.55 -16.31 -9.19
CA GLY A 141 -6.63 -15.21 -8.21
C GLY A 141 -5.75 -15.40 -6.97
N PRO A 142 -5.89 -14.52 -5.95
CA PRO A 142 -4.95 -14.43 -4.82
C PRO A 142 -4.92 -15.69 -3.95
N SER A 143 -5.98 -16.50 -3.96
CA SER A 143 -6.04 -17.77 -3.22
C SER A 143 -5.17 -18.87 -3.80
N SER A 144 -4.59 -18.65 -4.99
CA SER A 144 -3.70 -19.63 -5.64
C SER A 144 -2.36 -19.80 -4.92
N ILE A 145 -2.00 -18.86 -4.05
CA ILE A 145 -0.85 -18.97 -3.14
C ILE A 145 -1.39 -18.85 -1.71
N TYR A 146 -1.55 -20.00 -1.05
CA TYR A 146 -2.01 -20.06 0.34
C TYR A 146 -0.84 -20.39 1.26
N ILE A 147 -0.57 -19.53 2.24
CA ILE A 147 0.48 -19.72 3.23
C ILE A 147 -0.18 -19.63 4.60
N ASN A 148 -0.34 -20.76 5.27
CA ASN A 148 -1.08 -20.89 6.53
C ASN A 148 -0.39 -20.24 7.74
N GLY A 149 0.93 -19.99 7.65
CA GLY A 149 1.69 -19.36 8.73
C GLY A 149 1.40 -17.86 8.89
N GLY A 150 1.97 -17.26 9.94
CA GLY A 150 1.89 -15.81 10.19
C GLY A 150 0.65 -15.36 10.97
N LYS A 151 0.61 -14.07 11.32
CA LYS A 151 -0.56 -13.39 11.91
C LYS A 151 -1.24 -12.52 10.85
N ALA A 152 -2.51 -12.19 11.06
CA ALA A 152 -3.23 -11.23 10.23
C ALA A 152 -2.50 -9.88 10.20
N GLY A 153 -2.40 -9.27 9.02
CA GLY A 153 -1.69 -7.99 8.82
C GLY A 153 -0.17 -8.12 8.66
N GLN A 154 0.35 -9.35 8.53
CA GLN A 154 1.74 -9.60 8.19
C GLN A 154 1.93 -9.82 6.69
N VAL A 155 3.09 -9.44 6.19
CA VAL A 155 3.58 -9.76 4.84
C VAL A 155 4.86 -10.57 4.93
N ILE A 156 5.20 -11.25 3.85
CA ILE A 156 6.46 -11.99 3.76
C ILE A 156 7.51 -11.08 3.13
N THR A 157 8.61 -10.87 3.83
CA THR A 157 9.77 -10.09 3.36
C THR A 157 11.00 -10.98 3.20
N LYS A 158 11.96 -10.54 2.39
CA LYS A 158 13.21 -11.26 2.15
C LYS A 158 14.32 -10.73 3.06
N LEU A 159 14.97 -11.62 3.80
CA LEU A 159 16.18 -11.34 4.57
C LEU A 159 17.41 -11.28 3.67
N ALA A 160 18.49 -10.65 4.16
CA ALA A 160 19.78 -10.62 3.46
C ALA A 160 20.35 -12.02 3.20
N THR A 161 20.00 -13.00 4.03
CA THR A 161 20.36 -14.42 3.86
C THR A 161 19.63 -15.11 2.70
N GLY A 162 18.65 -14.43 2.09
CA GLY A 162 17.76 -15.00 1.07
C GLY A 162 16.55 -15.74 1.65
N ALA A 163 16.51 -15.98 2.96
CA ALA A 163 15.35 -16.55 3.64
C ALA A 163 14.17 -15.57 3.63
N MET A 164 12.96 -16.11 3.67
CA MET A 164 11.74 -15.33 3.81
C MET A 164 11.31 -15.27 5.28
N GLN A 165 10.81 -14.14 5.74
CA GLN A 165 10.32 -13.94 7.10
C GLN A 165 8.97 -13.24 7.10
N TRP A 166 8.18 -13.44 8.17
CA TRP A 166 7.01 -12.61 8.42
C TRP A 166 7.43 -11.25 8.96
N SER A 167 6.80 -10.19 8.48
CA SER A 167 6.99 -8.84 8.97
C SER A 167 5.64 -8.16 9.11
N ASP A 168 5.45 -7.45 10.21
CA ASP A 168 4.24 -6.66 10.43
C ASP A 168 4.21 -5.50 9.43
N VAL A 169 3.10 -5.31 8.71
CA VAL A 169 2.98 -4.19 7.75
C VAL A 169 3.21 -2.85 8.47
N ALA A 170 2.77 -2.74 9.72
CA ALA A 170 2.96 -1.54 10.54
C ALA A 170 4.44 -1.15 10.74
N THR A 171 5.38 -2.07 10.68
CA THR A 171 6.82 -1.77 10.82
C THR A 171 7.50 -1.46 9.48
N LEU A 172 6.88 -1.85 8.36
CA LEU A 172 7.38 -1.59 7.01
C LEU A 172 7.01 -0.20 6.48
N VAL A 173 5.96 0.41 7.04
CA VAL A 173 5.59 1.83 6.80
C VAL A 173 5.99 2.73 7.96
N SER A 174 7.26 2.62 8.39
CA SER A 174 7.86 3.63 9.28
C SER A 174 8.07 4.96 8.52
N GLY A 175 7.00 5.74 8.37
CA GLY A 175 6.96 7.02 7.65
C GLY A 175 5.86 6.98 6.59
N ASP A 176 4.71 7.59 6.76
CA ASP A 176 4.46 8.96 7.18
C ASP A 176 3.28 9.00 8.17
N ASN A 177 3.61 9.20 9.45
CA ASN A 177 2.66 9.80 10.36
C ASN A 177 2.94 11.31 10.37
N LEU A 178 1.96 12.08 9.90
CA LEU A 178 2.00 13.55 9.83
C LEU A 178 2.31 14.25 11.19
N GLY A 179 2.42 13.50 12.29
CA GLY A 179 2.73 13.97 13.64
C GLY A 179 4.21 13.91 14.06
N SER A 180 5.12 13.38 13.24
CA SER A 180 6.58 13.45 13.51
C SER A 180 7.46 13.64 12.27
N HIS A 181 6.90 14.16 11.18
CA HIS A 181 7.66 14.39 9.96
C HIS A 181 8.71 15.49 10.17
N ILE A 182 9.99 15.12 10.11
CA ILE A 182 11.11 16.06 10.01
C ILE A 182 11.55 16.08 8.54
N ALA A 183 11.28 17.18 7.84
CA ALA A 183 11.80 17.35 6.48
C ALA A 183 13.32 17.56 6.56
N THR A 184 14.10 16.57 6.15
CA THR A 184 15.58 16.65 6.07
C THR A 184 16.06 17.37 4.81
N ALA A 185 15.14 17.72 3.91
CA ALA A 185 15.35 18.53 2.73
C ALA A 185 14.37 19.71 2.71
N THR A 186 14.60 20.69 1.82
CA THR A 186 13.69 21.83 1.64
C THR A 186 12.29 21.36 1.26
N LEU A 187 11.31 21.67 2.10
CA LEU A 187 9.90 21.44 1.79
C LEU A 187 9.42 22.48 0.78
N ASN A 188 9.03 22.04 -0.42
CA ASN A 188 8.42 22.92 -1.42
C ASN A 188 6.91 23.02 -1.16
N MET A 189 6.46 24.19 -0.69
CA MET A 189 5.05 24.49 -0.41
C MET A 189 4.40 25.39 -1.48
N SER A 190 5.02 25.52 -2.65
CA SER A 190 4.47 26.33 -3.73
C SER A 190 3.09 25.80 -4.15
N GLY A 191 2.08 26.67 -4.09
CA GLY A 191 0.71 26.36 -4.50
C GLY A 191 -0.14 25.62 -3.45
N PHE A 192 0.37 25.44 -2.22
CA PHE A 192 -0.38 24.80 -1.14
C PHE A 192 -0.59 25.75 0.04
N ASP A 193 -1.84 25.84 0.50
CA ASP A 193 -2.18 26.54 1.73
C ASP A 193 -1.74 25.73 2.95
N LEU A 194 -1.35 26.43 4.01
CA LEU A 194 -1.13 25.85 5.33
C LEU A 194 -2.31 26.21 6.24
N THR A 195 -3.22 25.25 6.48
CA THR A 195 -4.40 25.43 7.34
C THR A 195 -4.21 24.87 8.74
N ASN A 196 -4.85 25.47 9.75
CA ASN A 196 -4.82 25.03 11.16
C ASN A 196 -3.42 25.00 11.81
N ILE A 197 -2.56 25.97 11.50
CA ILE A 197 -1.28 26.15 12.18
C ILE A 197 -1.47 26.90 13.50
N SER A 198 -0.98 26.34 14.61
CA SER A 198 -0.92 27.04 15.89
C SER A 198 0.28 28.02 15.96
N THR A 199 1.46 27.58 15.50
CA THR A 199 2.70 28.38 15.50
C THR A 199 3.57 28.08 14.27
N LEU A 200 4.22 29.11 13.72
CA LEU A 200 5.30 28.98 12.74
C LEU A 200 6.58 29.57 13.33
N THR A 201 7.60 28.72 13.49
CA THR A 201 8.93 29.10 14.00
C THR A 201 9.93 29.15 12.84
N TYR A 202 10.61 30.27 12.65
CA TYR A 202 11.55 30.47 11.52
C TYR A 202 13.00 30.15 11.90
N ARG A 203 13.54 30.91 12.86
CA ARG A 203 14.85 30.73 13.50
C ARG A 203 14.63 30.75 15.01
N GLU A 204 15.65 30.42 15.81
CA GLU A 204 15.55 30.49 17.26
C GLU A 204 14.93 31.83 17.70
N ASN A 205 13.86 31.75 18.50
CA ASN A 205 13.12 32.87 19.07
C ASN A 205 12.32 33.77 18.12
N VAL A 206 12.17 33.41 16.83
CA VAL A 206 11.27 34.10 15.89
C VAL A 206 10.05 33.24 15.59
N PHE A 207 8.89 33.65 16.12
CA PHE A 207 7.62 32.94 15.96
C PHE A 207 6.49 33.86 15.48
N ILE A 208 5.62 33.30 14.64
CA ILE A 208 4.32 33.87 14.27
C ILE A 208 3.23 32.93 14.81
N SER A 209 2.29 33.47 15.57
CA SER A 209 1.21 32.70 16.19
C SER A 209 -0.10 33.47 16.22
N SER A 210 -1.19 32.80 16.57
CA SER A 210 -2.41 33.50 16.99
C SER A 210 -2.15 34.30 18.26
N ALA A 211 -2.52 35.57 18.29
CA ALA A 211 -2.52 36.37 19.50
C ALA A 211 -3.72 35.98 20.38
N ALA A 212 -3.54 35.89 21.70
CA ALA A 212 -4.66 35.63 22.60
C ALA A 212 -5.54 36.89 22.73
N ALA A 213 -6.73 36.73 23.32
CA ALA A 213 -7.70 37.81 23.43
C ALA A 213 -7.14 39.01 24.24
N GLU A 214 -6.25 38.71 25.21
CA GLU A 214 -5.58 39.68 26.06
C GLU A 214 -4.58 40.57 25.27
N GLN A 215 -4.06 40.08 24.14
CA GLN A 215 -3.23 40.87 23.21
C GLN A 215 -4.03 41.48 22.05
N GLY A 216 -5.37 41.42 22.09
CA GLY A 216 -6.25 41.99 21.06
C GLY A 216 -6.59 41.05 19.89
N GLY A 217 -6.21 39.77 19.97
CA GLY A 217 -6.48 38.78 18.91
C GLY A 217 -5.67 39.01 17.63
N GLY A 218 -5.88 38.16 16.62
CA GLY A 218 -5.18 38.26 15.33
C GLY A 218 -3.81 37.57 15.31
N VAL A 219 -2.81 38.22 14.72
CA VAL A 219 -1.46 37.67 14.50
C VAL A 219 -0.47 38.28 15.49
N TYR A 220 0.20 37.43 16.27
CA TYR A 220 1.35 37.80 17.10
C TYR A 220 2.65 37.50 16.37
N ILE A 221 3.55 38.47 16.34
CA ILE A 221 4.88 38.36 15.73
C ILE A 221 5.89 38.69 16.82
N SER A 222 6.78 37.76 17.16
CA SER A 222 7.73 37.94 18.27
C SER A 222 8.90 38.89 17.98
N SER A 223 8.94 39.47 16.79
CA SER A 223 10.02 40.31 16.29
C SER A 223 9.48 41.50 15.49
N ASN A 224 10.36 42.21 14.80
CA ASN A 224 10.01 43.35 13.97
C ASN A 224 9.23 42.91 12.73
N THR A 225 8.29 43.76 12.29
CA THR A 225 7.57 43.58 11.03
C THR A 225 8.01 44.65 10.05
N TYR A 226 8.40 44.24 8.83
CA TYR A 226 8.67 45.15 7.72
C TYR A 226 7.46 45.17 6.79
N ILE A 227 6.86 46.34 6.60
CA ILE A 227 5.66 46.53 5.77
C ILE A 227 6.04 47.36 4.56
N MET A 228 5.93 46.79 3.36
CA MET A 228 6.03 47.55 2.12
C MET A 228 4.68 48.18 1.79
N GLY A 229 4.61 49.51 1.72
CA GLY A 229 3.38 50.24 1.42
C GLY A 229 2.69 50.80 2.67
N PHE A 230 1.37 50.60 2.76
CA PHE A 230 0.54 51.19 3.82
C PHE A 230 0.23 50.18 4.92
N SER A 231 0.40 50.61 6.18
CA SER A 231 -0.16 49.94 7.35
C SER A 231 -1.43 50.70 7.78
N SER A 232 -2.56 50.00 7.94
CA SER A 232 -3.82 50.59 8.39
C SER A 232 -4.34 49.86 9.61
N ALA A 233 -4.61 50.60 10.68
CA ALA A 233 -5.20 50.08 11.90
C ALA A 233 -6.11 51.16 12.51
N THR A 234 -7.18 50.75 13.19
CA THR A 234 -8.01 51.67 13.97
C THR A 234 -7.19 52.37 15.05
N LYS A 235 -6.22 51.66 15.64
CA LYS A 235 -5.28 52.17 16.63
C LYS A 235 -3.95 51.43 16.53
N TYR A 236 -2.86 52.14 16.79
CA TYR A 236 -1.55 51.57 17.06
C TYR A 236 -1.27 51.69 18.56
N TYR A 237 -0.90 50.58 19.19
CA TYR A 237 -0.54 50.54 20.61
C TYR A 237 0.97 50.28 20.75
N GLY A 238 1.62 50.94 21.71
CA GLY A 238 3.04 50.74 22.01
C GLY A 238 3.81 52.06 22.17
N ASP A 239 5.14 51.95 22.28
CA ASP A 239 6.03 53.10 22.29
C ASP A 239 6.29 53.59 20.85
N GLY A 240 5.81 54.80 20.55
CA GLY A 240 6.02 55.48 19.27
C GLY A 240 7.23 56.41 19.25
N SER A 241 8.12 56.39 20.23
CA SER A 241 9.30 57.28 20.32
C SER A 241 10.23 57.18 19.11
N GLY A 242 10.32 55.99 18.49
CA GLY A 242 11.11 55.73 17.28
C GLY A 242 10.40 56.05 15.95
N LEU A 243 9.15 56.52 15.97
CA LEU A 243 8.46 56.92 14.74
C LEU A 243 9.03 58.23 14.20
N THR A 244 9.51 58.20 12.96
CA THR A 244 10.03 59.36 12.24
C THR A 244 9.19 59.62 10.99
N GLY A 245 9.27 60.83 10.42
CA GLY A 245 8.54 61.17 9.19
C GLY A 245 7.02 61.16 9.33
N VAL A 246 6.49 61.19 10.56
CA VAL A 246 5.05 61.34 10.82
C VAL A 246 4.66 62.79 10.54
N THR A 247 4.47 63.11 9.26
CA THR A 247 4.01 64.43 8.84
C THR A 247 2.50 64.53 9.03
N GLY A 248 2.06 65.50 9.83
CA GLY A 248 0.64 65.72 10.13
C GLY A 248 0.12 65.03 11.39
N ALA A 249 0.97 64.82 12.41
CA ALA A 249 0.63 64.14 13.66
C ALA A 249 -0.51 64.82 14.47
N THR A 250 -1.76 64.51 14.08
CA THR A 250 -2.86 63.87 14.84
C THR A 250 -3.42 64.46 16.14
N ASP A 251 -3.06 65.69 16.54
CA ASP A 251 -3.91 66.58 17.33
C ASP A 251 -3.32 67.99 17.25
N ASN A 252 -3.91 68.88 16.46
CA ASN A 252 -3.44 70.26 16.32
C ASN A 252 -3.60 71.10 17.61
N THR A 253 -4.13 70.51 18.68
CA THR A 253 -4.25 71.12 20.00
C THR A 253 -3.13 70.74 20.98
N LYS A 254 -2.17 69.89 20.57
CA LYS A 254 -1.11 69.40 21.47
C LYS A 254 0.27 69.47 20.85
N VAL A 255 1.24 69.98 21.63
CA VAL A 255 2.66 69.66 21.46
C VAL A 255 2.90 68.30 22.09
N LEU A 256 3.44 67.34 21.33
CA LEU A 256 3.36 65.93 21.68
C LEU A 256 4.51 65.47 22.58
N LYS A 257 5.65 66.18 22.66
CA LYS A 257 6.78 65.87 23.57
C LYS A 257 7.53 67.11 24.06
N ALA A 258 8.28 66.94 25.16
CA ALA A 258 9.30 67.90 25.60
C ALA A 258 10.35 68.07 24.49
N GLY A 259 10.61 69.31 24.08
CA GLY A 259 11.52 69.63 22.98
C GLY A 259 10.85 69.85 21.62
N ASP A 260 9.54 69.63 21.50
CA ASP A 260 8.80 70.01 20.29
C ASP A 260 8.80 71.54 20.10
N THR A 261 9.07 72.01 18.89
CA THR A 261 8.96 73.42 18.51
C THR A 261 7.63 73.65 17.79
N MET A 262 6.75 74.48 18.35
CA MET A 262 5.59 74.96 17.60
C MET A 262 6.03 75.96 16.54
N THR A 263 5.59 75.78 15.30
CA THR A 263 5.59 76.84 14.30
C THR A 263 4.25 77.57 14.37
N GLY A 264 4.24 78.87 14.64
CA GLY A 264 3.01 79.69 14.71
C GLY A 264 2.68 80.22 16.11
N ARG A 265 1.55 80.95 16.22
CA ARG A 265 1.11 81.58 17.47
C ARG A 265 0.44 80.55 18.40
N LEU A 266 0.98 80.36 19.60
CA LEU A 266 0.30 79.65 20.69
C LEU A 266 -0.88 80.50 21.21
N THR A 267 -2.08 79.92 21.24
CA THR A 267 -3.28 80.54 21.85
C THR A 267 -3.76 79.63 22.98
N ALA A 268 -3.55 80.01 24.23
CA ALA A 268 -3.93 79.23 25.41
C ALA A 268 -4.73 80.13 26.37
N PRO A 269 -6.04 79.87 26.60
CA PRO A 269 -6.88 80.72 27.45
C PRO A 269 -6.48 80.69 28.92
N ASP A 270 -5.94 79.55 29.38
CA ASP A 270 -5.36 79.38 30.70
C ASP A 270 -3.94 78.84 30.55
N TYR A 271 -2.93 79.69 30.78
CA TYR A 271 -1.52 79.32 30.69
C TYR A 271 -0.79 79.60 32.00
N THR A 272 -0.28 78.55 32.64
CA THR A 272 0.54 78.63 33.85
C THR A 272 1.94 78.12 33.55
N ALA A 273 2.96 78.99 33.59
CA ALA A 273 4.35 78.59 33.45
C ALA A 273 4.98 78.27 34.82
N THR A 274 5.18 76.99 35.12
CA THR A 274 5.78 76.55 36.40
C THR A 274 7.27 76.91 36.53
N TYR A 275 7.99 77.08 35.41
CA TYR A 275 9.44 77.34 35.38
C TYR A 275 9.82 78.58 34.56
N GLY A 276 8.87 79.51 34.34
CA GLY A 276 9.07 80.69 33.49
C GLY A 276 8.97 80.39 31.99
N ILE A 277 8.96 81.46 31.18
CA ILE A 277 8.87 81.39 29.71
C ILE A 277 10.22 81.85 29.14
N THR A 278 10.99 80.94 28.55
CA THR A 278 12.28 81.25 27.91
C THR A 278 12.14 81.11 26.40
N ALA A 279 12.16 82.22 25.67
CA ALA A 279 12.18 82.21 24.21
C ALA A 279 13.61 81.97 23.68
N ALA A 280 13.79 80.98 22.81
CA ALA A 280 15.10 80.59 22.27
C ALA A 280 15.67 81.57 21.23
N SER A 281 14.87 82.51 20.72
CA SER A 281 15.34 83.61 19.89
C SER A 281 14.95 84.96 20.50
N ALA A 282 15.96 85.74 20.86
CA ALA A 282 15.96 87.17 21.21
C ALA A 282 14.60 87.84 21.48
N ALA A 283 14.34 88.05 22.76
CA ALA A 283 13.47 89.06 23.34
C ALA A 283 11.97 88.95 23.02
N PHE A 284 11.18 88.57 24.03
CA PHE A 284 9.90 89.24 24.22
C PHE A 284 10.21 90.75 24.33
N THR A 285 10.04 91.50 23.24
CA THR A 285 10.11 92.98 23.30
C THR A 285 8.96 93.52 24.15
N GLN A 286 7.87 92.75 24.28
CA GLN A 286 6.68 93.11 25.02
C GLN A 286 5.90 91.85 25.43
N VAL A 287 5.37 91.86 26.65
CA VAL A 287 4.29 90.99 27.14
C VAL A 287 3.03 91.85 27.19
N SER A 288 2.06 91.54 26.32
CA SER A 288 0.72 92.13 26.42
C SER A 288 -0.09 91.30 27.41
N LEU A 289 -0.61 91.95 28.44
CA LEU A 289 -1.55 91.37 29.39
C LEU A 289 -2.97 91.75 28.95
N ALA A 290 -3.88 92.05 29.89
CA ALA A 290 -5.21 92.55 29.59
C ALA A 290 -5.18 93.85 28.76
N ASP A 291 -6.33 94.26 28.20
CA ASP A 291 -6.46 95.44 27.34
C ASP A 291 -5.70 96.64 27.93
N ASN A 292 -4.76 97.18 27.13
CA ASN A 292 -3.91 98.34 27.44
C ASN A 292 -2.79 98.14 28.48
N VAL A 293 -2.52 96.91 28.94
CA VAL A 293 -1.39 96.61 29.83
C VAL A 293 -0.27 95.92 29.04
N LEU A 294 0.83 96.65 28.84
CA LEU A 294 2.02 96.18 28.14
C LEU A 294 3.21 96.26 29.11
N VAL A 295 3.91 95.14 29.28
CA VAL A 295 5.18 95.06 30.03
C VAL A 295 6.30 94.83 29.02
N SER A 296 7.27 95.74 28.95
CA SER A 296 8.36 95.68 27.95
C SER A 296 9.70 96.00 28.58
N SER A 297 10.78 95.50 27.96
CA SER A 297 12.13 95.91 28.33
C SER A 297 12.43 97.32 27.82
N GLU A 298 12.94 98.19 28.69
CA GLU A 298 13.54 99.47 28.30
C GLU A 298 15.04 99.31 28.08
N ALA A 299 15.48 99.46 26.84
CA ALA A 299 16.88 99.38 26.44
C ALA A 299 17.60 100.74 26.46
N ALA A 300 16.88 101.87 26.46
CA ALA A 300 17.47 103.20 26.51
C ALA A 300 18.02 103.53 27.90
N ALA A 301 19.34 103.63 27.99
CA ALA A 301 20.05 104.01 29.22
C ALA A 301 19.63 105.40 29.76
N ALA A 302 19.20 106.31 28.88
CA ALA A 302 18.67 107.63 29.26
C ALA A 302 17.39 107.56 30.10
N LEU A 303 16.70 106.42 30.05
CA LEU A 303 15.45 106.15 30.75
C LEU A 303 15.65 105.14 31.90
N GLY A 304 16.91 104.92 32.29
CA GLY A 304 17.31 104.10 33.43
C GLY A 304 17.67 102.65 33.09
N ALA A 305 17.27 102.16 31.90
CA ALA A 305 17.24 100.73 31.54
C ALA A 305 16.41 99.88 32.54
N GLY A 306 15.49 99.04 32.06
CA GLY A 306 14.64 98.29 32.99
C GLY A 306 13.32 97.81 32.40
N VAL A 307 12.23 97.98 33.13
CA VAL A 307 10.89 97.54 32.73
C VAL A 307 9.98 98.75 32.53
N ARG A 308 9.33 98.82 31.37
CA ARG A 308 8.22 99.74 31.12
C ARG A 308 6.89 99.04 31.29
N ILE A 309 5.97 99.72 31.96
CA ILE A 309 4.59 99.29 32.15
C ILE A 309 3.70 100.41 31.59
N SER A 310 2.83 100.09 30.63
CA SER A 310 1.97 101.10 29.97
C SER A 310 0.72 101.49 30.79
N SER A 311 0.55 100.89 31.97
CA SER A 311 -0.54 101.17 32.92
C SER A 311 0.00 101.70 34.25
N ASN A 312 -0.90 102.09 35.15
CA ASN A 312 -0.52 102.42 36.51
C ASN A 312 0.15 101.22 37.19
N VAL A 313 1.21 101.49 37.94
CA VAL A 313 1.84 100.56 38.87
C VAL A 313 1.30 100.90 40.25
N TYR A 314 0.56 99.96 40.85
CA TYR A 314 -0.01 100.11 42.20
C TYR A 314 0.84 99.35 43.23
#